data_AF-A0A1F5EQJ8-F1
#
_entry.id   AF-A0A1F5EQJ8-F1
#
_cell.length_a   1.000
_cell.length_b   1.000
_cell.length_c   1.000
_cell.angle_alpha   90.00
_cell.angle_beta   90.00
_cell.angle_gamma   90.00
#
_symmetry.space_group_name_H-M   'P 1'
#
loop_
_entity.id
_entity.type
_entity.pdbx_description
1 polymer ?
#
loop_
_entity_poly.entity_id
_entity_poly.type
_entity_poly.pdbx_seq_one_letter_code
_entity_poly.pdbx_strand_id
1 'polypeptide(L)'
;MEVPVGDTVYKVMPFDEAEKLFDLATDRFFERYKDSLVSKIITDFKNGEKSSSLDMRGSGTRFCRRIGEKLSCVFRDIDIKWKEHLNFDYGDNELIVKFVD
;
A
#
# COMPACT_ATOMS: atom_id res chain seq x y z
N MET A 1 16.35 2.31 22.26
CA MET A 1 17.65 3.02 22.22
C MET A 1 17.62 3.95 21.02
N GLU A 2 18.04 5.20 21.14
CA GLU A 2 18.09 6.13 20.01
C GLU A 2 19.50 6.12 19.41
N VAL A 3 19.57 5.94 18.09
CA VAL A 3 20.82 5.88 17.33
C VAL A 3 20.79 7.02 16.30
N PRO A 4 21.61 8.06 16.50
CA PRO A 4 21.74 9.13 15.50
C PRO A 4 22.53 8.61 14.29
N VAL A 5 22.02 8.87 13.08
CA VAL A 5 22.69 8.63 11.81
C VAL A 5 22.55 9.88 10.94
N GLY A 6 23.63 10.64 10.79
CA GLY A 6 23.57 11.99 10.22
C GLY A 6 22.67 12.91 11.04
N ASP A 7 21.77 13.63 10.38
CA ASP A 7 20.79 14.52 11.03
C ASP A 7 19.50 13.79 11.48
N THR A 8 19.42 12.47 11.30
CA THR A 8 18.23 11.68 11.64
C THR A 8 18.47 10.81 12.86
N VAL A 9 17.54 10.86 13.82
CA VAL A 9 17.56 9.98 15.01
C VAL A 9 16.67 8.77 14.77
N TYR A 10 17.28 7.60 14.69
CA TYR A 10 16.56 6.33 14.53
C TYR A 10 16.28 5.72 15.89
N LYS A 11 15.03 5.31 16.13
CA LYS A 11 14.67 4.57 17.32
C LYS A 11 14.86 3.08 17.09
N VAL A 12 15.86 2.49 17.74
CA VAL A 12 16.03 1.04 17.82
C VAL A 12 15.05 0.49 18.84
N MET A 13 14.24 -0.45 18.38
CA MET A 13 13.24 -1.17 19.15
C MET A 13 13.19 -2.64 18.73
N PRO A 14 12.62 -3.52 19.56
CA PRO A 14 12.39 -4.91 19.20
C PRO A 14 11.59 -5.04 17.89
N PHE A 15 11.88 -6.09 17.11
CA PHE A 15 11.23 -6.32 15.82
C PHE A 15 9.69 -6.37 15.96
N ASP A 16 9.18 -7.11 16.94
CA ASP A 16 7.73 -7.25 17.19
C ASP A 16 7.05 -5.90 17.49
N GLU A 17 7.73 -4.97 18.15
CA GLU A 17 7.22 -3.62 18.40
C GLU A 17 7.23 -2.77 17.13
N ALA A 18 8.30 -2.86 16.34
CA ALA A 18 8.38 -2.21 15.04
C ALA A 18 7.29 -2.73 14.09
N GLU A 19 7.01 -4.02 14.10
CA GLU A 19 5.92 -4.63 13.31
C GLU A 19 4.55 -4.08 13.70
N LYS A 20 4.26 -4.00 15.01
CA LYS A 20 2.99 -3.42 15.49
C LYS A 20 2.83 -1.96 15.09
N LEU A 21 3.91 -1.18 15.16
CA LEU A 21 3.88 0.23 14.73
C LEU A 21 3.70 0.37 13.22
N PHE A 22 4.33 -0.52 12.44
CA PHE A 22 4.16 -0.57 10.99
C PHE A 22 2.70 -0.88 10.61
N ASP A 23 2.10 -1.88 11.24
CA ASP A 23 0.71 -2.24 11.02
C ASP A 23 -0.23 -1.09 11.40
N LEU A 24 -0.02 -0.48 12.57
CA LEU A 24 -0.80 0.67 13.01
C LEU A 24 -0.68 1.87 12.06
N ALA A 25 0.52 2.14 11.55
CA ALA A 25 0.74 3.22 10.59
C ALA A 25 0.03 2.95 9.25
N THR A 26 0.08 1.70 8.79
CA THR A 26 -0.59 1.26 7.55
C THR A 26 -2.12 1.32 7.69
N ASP A 27 -2.65 0.89 8.84
CA ASP A 27 -4.08 0.99 9.17
C ASP A 27 -4.55 2.44 9.14
N ARG A 28 -3.81 3.34 9.79
CA ARG A 28 -4.13 4.78 9.81
C ARG A 28 -4.05 5.41 8.43
N PHE A 29 -3.05 5.03 7.63
CA PHE A 29 -2.95 5.47 6.25
C PHE A 29 -4.19 5.04 5.47
N PHE A 30 -4.55 3.75 5.54
CA PHE A 30 -5.71 3.23 4.84
C PHE A 30 -6.98 3.96 5.25
N GLU A 31 -7.27 4.08 6.55
CA GLU A 31 -8.47 4.78 7.02
C GLU A 31 -8.52 6.25 6.56
N ARG A 32 -7.37 6.92 6.49
CA ARG A 32 -7.30 8.31 6.03
C ARG A 32 -7.55 8.45 4.53
N TYR A 33 -7.12 7.49 3.72
CA TYR A 33 -7.14 7.61 2.26
C TYR A 33 -8.12 6.64 1.57
N LYS A 34 -8.85 5.80 2.32
CA LYS A 34 -9.72 4.75 1.77
C LYS A 34 -10.73 5.30 0.76
N ASP A 35 -11.39 6.40 1.07
CA ASP A 35 -12.46 6.93 0.22
C ASP A 35 -11.90 7.43 -1.12
N SER A 36 -10.69 8.02 -1.10
CA SER A 36 -9.99 8.45 -2.30
C SER A 36 -9.54 7.26 -3.16
N LEU A 37 -8.97 6.23 -2.53
CA LEU A 37 -8.54 5.00 -3.22
C LEU A 37 -9.74 4.30 -3.87
N VAL A 38 -10.81 4.10 -3.10
CA VAL A 38 -12.06 3.49 -3.55
C VAL A 38 -12.69 4.30 -4.68
N SER A 39 -12.75 5.64 -4.54
CA SER A 39 -13.31 6.51 -5.58
C SER A 39 -12.53 6.43 -6.87
N LYS A 40 -11.19 6.40 -6.83
CA LYS A 40 -10.36 6.24 -8.03
C LYS A 40 -10.68 4.90 -8.71
N ILE A 41 -10.64 3.81 -7.95
CA ILE A 41 -10.95 2.47 -8.45
C ILE A 41 -12.31 2.46 -9.16
N ILE A 42 -13.38 2.90 -8.47
CA ILE A 42 -14.73 2.94 -9.04
C ILE A 42 -14.80 3.82 -10.30
N THR A 43 -14.08 4.95 -10.33
CA THR A 43 -14.08 5.86 -11.47
C THR A 43 -13.45 5.21 -12.70
N ASP A 44 -12.28 4.58 -12.54
CA ASP A 44 -11.58 3.89 -13.62
C ASP A 44 -12.49 2.80 -14.23
N PHE A 45 -13.15 2.01 -13.39
CA PHE A 45 -14.09 1.00 -13.86
C PHE A 45 -15.34 1.58 -14.54
N LYS A 46 -15.91 2.67 -14.00
CA LYS A 46 -17.03 3.38 -14.66
C LYS A 46 -16.66 3.95 -16.03
N ASN A 47 -15.39 4.28 -16.23
CA ASN A 47 -14.86 4.72 -17.52
C ASN A 47 -14.61 3.56 -18.50
N GLY A 48 -14.94 2.32 -18.12
CA GLY A 48 -14.78 1.13 -18.95
C GLY A 48 -13.40 0.50 -18.87
N GLU A 49 -12.54 0.95 -17.95
CA GLU A 49 -11.26 0.28 -17.71
C GLU A 49 -11.49 -1.08 -17.04
N LYS A 50 -10.77 -2.11 -17.50
CA LYS A 50 -10.87 -3.46 -16.93
C LYS A 50 -10.00 -3.65 -15.68
N SER A 51 -9.25 -2.63 -15.31
CA SER A 51 -8.36 -2.63 -14.15
C SER A 51 -8.03 -1.21 -13.74
N SER A 52 -7.93 -0.97 -12.45
CA SER A 52 -7.39 0.28 -11.90
C SER A 52 -5.98 0.01 -11.38
N SER A 53 -5.02 0.87 -11.72
CA SER A 53 -3.71 0.86 -11.08
C SER A 53 -3.58 1.97 -10.03
N LEU A 54 -2.96 1.61 -8.91
CA LEU A 54 -2.57 2.52 -7.84
C LEU A 54 -1.06 2.57 -7.78
N ASP A 55 -0.50 3.73 -8.11
CA ASP A 55 0.92 4.01 -8.02
C ASP A 55 1.31 4.18 -6.55
N MET A 56 2.21 3.33 -6.06
CA MET A 56 2.71 3.31 -4.68
C MET A 56 4.22 3.59 -4.65
N ARG A 57 4.72 4.45 -5.54
CA ARG A 57 6.10 4.96 -5.54
C ARG A 57 6.64 5.25 -4.14
N GLY A 58 7.84 4.76 -3.86
CA GLY A 58 8.51 4.95 -2.58
C GLY A 58 7.94 4.14 -1.42
N SER A 59 6.88 3.35 -1.64
CA SER A 59 6.34 2.42 -0.65
C SER A 59 7.03 1.07 -0.78
N GLY A 60 7.34 0.42 0.34
CA GLY A 60 7.87 -0.94 0.32
C GLY A 60 6.83 -1.98 -0.12
N THR A 61 7.28 -3.12 -0.65
CA THR A 61 6.41 -4.24 -1.07
C THR A 61 5.43 -4.65 0.03
N ARG A 62 5.90 -4.75 1.28
CA ARG A 62 5.07 -5.14 2.44
C ARG A 62 3.91 -4.17 2.66
N PHE A 63 4.14 -2.87 2.52
CA PHE A 63 3.11 -1.85 2.68
C PHE A 63 2.05 -2.01 1.59
N CYS A 64 2.49 -2.12 0.33
CA CYS A 64 1.59 -2.30 -0.80
C CYS A 64 0.72 -3.54 -0.60
N ARG A 65 1.33 -4.68 -0.25
CA ARG A 65 0.64 -5.95 0.06
C ARG A 65 -0.49 -5.75 1.06
N ARG A 66 -0.21 -5.05 2.14
CA ARG A 66 -1.17 -4.82 3.21
C ARG A 66 -2.32 -3.90 2.78
N ILE A 67 -2.05 -2.89 1.96
CA ILE A 67 -3.09 -2.02 1.40
C ILE A 67 -4.02 -2.79 0.48
N GLY A 68 -3.50 -3.64 -0.41
CA GLY A 68 -4.36 -4.45 -1.26
C GLY A 68 -5.20 -5.44 -0.45
N GLU A 69 -4.65 -6.12 0.57
CA GLU A 69 -5.45 -6.95 1.49
C GLU A 69 -6.64 -6.16 2.07
N LYS A 70 -6.42 -4.92 2.53
CA LYS A 70 -7.50 -4.07 3.03
C LYS A 70 -8.51 -3.68 1.96
N LEU A 71 -8.07 -3.37 0.74
CA LEU A 71 -8.97 -3.09 -0.38
C LEU A 71 -9.84 -4.30 -0.73
N SER A 72 -9.30 -5.53 -0.64
CA SER A 72 -10.08 -6.75 -0.86
C SER A 72 -11.17 -7.00 0.20
N CYS A 73 -11.05 -6.38 1.38
CA CYS A 73 -12.14 -6.37 2.36
C CYS A 73 -13.25 -5.36 2.00
N VAL A 74 -12.92 -4.30 1.25
CA VAL A 74 -13.89 -3.28 0.83
C VAL A 74 -14.70 -3.75 -0.37
N PHE A 75 -14.06 -4.45 -1.31
CA PHE A 75 -14.71 -4.99 -2.50
C PHE A 75 -14.67 -6.52 -2.46
N ARG A 76 -15.84 -7.18 -2.45
CA ARG A 76 -15.89 -8.65 -2.42
C ARG A 76 -15.40 -9.30 -3.71
N ASP A 77 -15.57 -8.60 -4.83
CA ASP A 77 -15.37 -9.15 -6.17
C ASP A 77 -14.16 -8.50 -6.86
N ILE A 78 -13.03 -8.33 -6.14
CA ILE A 78 -11.79 -7.86 -6.75
C ILE A 78 -10.65 -8.88 -6.65
N ASP A 79 -9.90 -9.01 -7.73
CA ASP A 79 -8.59 -9.65 -7.80
C ASP A 79 -7.51 -8.57 -7.75
N ILE A 80 -6.48 -8.81 -6.93
CA ILE A 80 -5.40 -7.84 -6.70
C ILE A 80 -4.10 -8.45 -7.18
N LYS A 81 -3.53 -7.83 -8.20
CA LYS A 81 -2.23 -8.21 -8.77
C LYS A 81 -1.18 -7.18 -8.39
N TRP A 82 0.03 -7.68 -8.22
CA TRP A 82 1.17 -6.92 -7.76
C TRP A 82 2.19 -6.89 -8.88
N LYS A 83 2.71 -5.71 -9.17
CA LYS A 83 3.82 -5.56 -10.10
C LYS A 83 4.95 -4.83 -9.41
N GLU A 84 6.00 -5.58 -9.11
CA GLU A 84 7.25 -5.04 -8.60
C GLU A 84 8.08 -4.54 -9.78
N HIS A 85 8.37 -3.25 -9.83
CA HIS A 85 9.39 -2.74 -10.74
C HIS A 85 10.73 -2.78 -10.01
N LEU A 86 11.59 -3.71 -10.42
CA LEU A 86 12.95 -3.86 -9.92
C LEU A 86 13.84 -2.69 -10.39
N ASN A 87 13.62 -1.50 -9.83
CA ASN A 87 14.59 -0.41 -9.87
C ASN A 87 15.16 -0.21 -8.46
N PHE A 88 16.49 -0.25 -8.39
CA PHE A 88 17.28 -0.48 -7.18
C PHE A 88 17.27 0.67 -6.15
N ASP A 89 16.61 1.80 -6.41
CA ASP A 89 16.70 2.96 -5.51
C ASP A 89 15.50 3.16 -4.60
N TYR A 90 14.27 3.00 -5.05
CA TYR A 90 13.07 2.95 -4.20
C TYR A 90 12.03 2.20 -5.01
N GLY A 91 11.51 1.09 -4.48
CA GLY A 91 10.63 0.20 -5.25
C GLY A 91 9.43 0.96 -5.82
N ASP A 92 9.40 1.11 -7.14
CA ASP A 92 8.23 1.55 -7.89
C ASP A 92 7.22 0.40 -7.82
N ASN A 93 6.44 0.36 -6.75
CA ASN A 93 5.43 -0.67 -6.56
C ASN A 93 4.11 -0.21 -7.17
N GLU A 94 3.52 -1.05 -8.00
CA GLU A 94 2.21 -0.81 -8.60
C GLU A 94 1.22 -1.87 -8.09
N LEU A 95 0.10 -1.38 -7.57
CA LEU A 95 -1.04 -2.20 -7.16
C LEU A 95 -2.09 -2.20 -8.27
N ILE A 96 -2.34 -3.36 -8.88
CA ILE A 96 -3.31 -3.52 -9.96
C ILE A 96 -4.56 -4.19 -9.40
N VAL A 97 -5.67 -3.47 -9.38
CA VAL A 97 -6.98 -3.95 -8.92
C VAL A 97 -7.86 -4.29 -10.13
N LYS A 98 -8.44 -5.48 -10.14
CA LYS A 98 -9.33 -5.98 -11.20
C LYS A 98 -10.65 -6.43 -10.58
N PHE A 99 -11.81 -6.05 -11.12
CA PHE A 99 -13.05 -6.72 -10.71
C PHE A 99 -13.09 -8.12 -11.32
N VAL A 100 -13.56 -9.08 -10.54
CA VAL A 100 -13.86 -10.44 -10.98
C VAL A 100 -15.32 -10.46 -11.41
N ASP A 101 -15.58 -10.96 -12.62
CA ASP A 101 -16.94 -11.13 -13.17
C ASP A 101 -17.73 -12.24 -12.44
#